data_AF-A0A973HMZ2-F1
#
_entry.id   AF-A0A973HMZ2-F1
#
_cell.length_a   1.000
_cell.length_b   1.000
_cell.length_c   1.000
_cell.angle_alpha   90.00
_cell.angle_beta   90.00
_cell.angle_gamma   90.00
#
_symmetry.space_group_name_H-M   'P 1'
#
loop_
_entity.id
_entity.type
_entity.pdbx_description
1 polymer ?
#
loop_
_entity_poly.entity_id
_entity_poly.type
_entity_poly.pdbx_seq_one_letter_code
_entity_poly.pdbx_strand_id
1 'polypeptide(L)'
;VTEAPNHFPLGIGPGRYKSGINYLKQMQADIPNENDLKIPADSNAQYQVYLLESGPLSILTLFVFFIFMLVHAWKKEATNEKFLALILVLALAMTGIFSVIFSKGIGIFAGALLALISTKKFSQNEKVLYPLCTLFASLMFFVLFATNKGTYTKRSYQSSYNTWFVKDILHKPVPSVIKKLEIIRFDTLDTPSKRIIIEAESATSIVPHFQIVPANNTSGNRVLEAPNDRGKGVGRAEYEIDVPEDGDYTLFARVWWEDGCSNSLAIEIGDVPKVLLSNELFKKWQQIESVKPVQLKKGKFTLTLYPVEDGIKIDYFGLIPLK
;
A
#
# COMPACT_ATOMS: atom_id res chain seq x y z
N VAL A 1 -0.73 -9.18 25.06
CA VAL A 1 -2.00 -9.47 24.34
C VAL A 1 -2.20 -10.96 24.41
N THR A 2 -3.32 -11.43 24.95
CA THR A 2 -3.61 -12.85 25.21
C THR A 2 -3.66 -13.65 23.90
N GLU A 3 -2.77 -14.62 23.76
CA GLU A 3 -2.81 -15.61 22.68
C GLU A 3 -4.08 -16.47 22.80
N ALA A 4 -4.76 -16.71 21.68
CA ALA A 4 -5.91 -17.59 21.64
C ALA A 4 -5.44 -19.07 21.67
N PRO A 5 -6.24 -20.00 22.22
CA PRO A 5 -5.80 -21.38 22.44
C PRO A 5 -5.50 -22.14 21.15
N ASN A 6 -4.44 -22.96 21.16
CA ASN A 6 -4.00 -23.88 20.10
C ASN A 6 -4.93 -25.10 19.93
N HIS A 7 -6.23 -24.89 19.81
CA HIS A 7 -7.15 -25.96 19.42
C HIS A 7 -7.56 -25.78 17.97
N PHE A 8 -7.24 -26.79 17.16
CA PHE A 8 -7.65 -26.93 15.77
C PHE A 8 -9.13 -27.33 15.73
N PRO A 9 -10.07 -26.43 15.35
CA PRO A 9 -11.41 -26.88 15.06
C PRO A 9 -11.37 -27.66 13.74
N LEU A 10 -11.63 -28.95 13.80
CA LEU A 10 -11.93 -29.77 12.62
C LEU A 10 -13.27 -29.31 12.05
N GLY A 11 -13.23 -28.35 11.12
CA GLY A 11 -14.41 -27.87 10.41
C GLY A 11 -14.07 -26.91 9.26
N ILE A 12 -14.81 -27.03 8.16
CA ILE A 12 -14.72 -26.14 7.00
C ILE A 12 -15.53 -24.89 7.32
N GLY A 13 -14.90 -23.92 7.97
CA GLY A 13 -15.54 -22.67 8.38
C GLY A 13 -14.51 -21.58 8.71
N PRO A 14 -14.94 -20.41 9.20
CA PRO A 14 -14.10 -19.22 9.45
C PRO A 14 -12.86 -19.46 10.34
N GLY A 15 -12.80 -20.60 11.04
CA GLY A 15 -11.59 -21.09 11.71
C GLY A 15 -10.41 -21.36 10.77
N ARG A 16 -10.64 -21.91 9.56
CA ARG A 16 -9.58 -22.12 8.55
C ARG A 16 -9.08 -20.83 7.93
N TYR A 17 -9.94 -19.82 7.82
CA TYR A 17 -9.54 -18.48 7.38
C TYR A 17 -8.65 -17.81 8.43
N LYS A 18 -9.03 -17.91 9.71
CA LYS A 18 -8.19 -17.41 10.81
C LYS A 18 -6.87 -18.18 10.93
N SER A 19 -6.85 -19.49 10.70
CA SER A 19 -5.60 -20.26 10.67
C SER A 19 -4.74 -19.91 9.46
N GLY A 20 -5.34 -19.68 8.30
CA GLY A 20 -4.64 -19.17 7.11
C GLY A 20 -4.04 -17.78 7.36
N ILE A 21 -4.78 -16.88 7.99
CA ILE A 21 -4.26 -15.56 8.38
C ILE A 21 -3.16 -15.67 9.44
N ASN A 22 -3.28 -16.56 10.43
CA ASN A 22 -2.26 -16.73 11.45
C ASN A 22 -0.98 -17.38 10.90
N TYR A 23 -1.11 -18.34 9.97
CA TYR A 23 -0.01 -18.91 9.22
C TYR A 23 0.66 -17.85 8.33
N LEU A 24 -0.13 -17.05 7.61
CA LEU A 24 0.37 -15.92 6.83
C LEU A 24 1.00 -14.84 7.70
N LYS A 25 0.53 -14.62 8.94
CA LYS A 25 1.14 -13.73 9.94
C LYS A 25 2.52 -14.21 10.41
N GLN A 26 2.70 -15.53 10.55
CA GLN A 26 4.01 -16.11 10.85
C GLN A 26 4.96 -15.98 9.66
N MET A 27 4.44 -16.05 8.42
CA MET A 27 5.19 -15.74 7.20
C MET A 27 5.34 -14.23 6.94
N GLN A 28 4.62 -13.38 7.69
CA GLN A 28 4.64 -11.92 7.54
C GLN A 28 5.89 -11.27 8.14
N ALA A 29 6.78 -12.05 8.76
CA ALA A 29 8.12 -11.58 9.12
C ALA A 29 8.93 -11.11 7.89
N ASP A 30 8.63 -11.67 6.70
CA ASP A 30 9.25 -11.27 5.42
C ASP A 30 8.40 -10.29 4.60
N ILE A 31 7.19 -9.94 5.04
CA ILE A 31 6.31 -9.00 4.34
C ILE A 31 6.36 -7.66 5.08
N PRO A 32 6.75 -6.55 4.43
CA PRO A 32 6.79 -5.24 5.07
C PRO A 32 5.46 -4.97 5.77
N ASN A 33 5.52 -4.39 6.98
CA ASN A 33 4.32 -4.05 7.76
C ASN A 33 3.35 -3.27 6.85
N GLU A 34 2.04 -3.53 6.94
CA GLU A 34 1.04 -2.80 6.15
C GLU A 34 1.15 -1.27 6.30
N ASN A 35 1.74 -0.79 7.40
CA ASN A 35 2.06 0.61 7.62
C ASN A 35 3.32 1.11 6.89
N ASP A 36 4.24 0.20 6.55
CA ASP A 36 5.46 0.45 5.76
C ASP A 36 5.18 0.40 4.24
N LEU A 37 4.09 -0.27 3.83
CA LEU A 37 3.54 -0.25 2.46
C LEU A 37 2.61 0.93 2.18
N LYS A 38 2.68 2.00 2.98
CA LYS A 38 2.12 3.28 2.56
C LYS A 38 2.98 3.78 1.41
N ILE A 39 2.62 3.34 0.20
CA ILE A 39 2.90 4.08 -1.02
C ILE A 39 2.59 5.53 -0.64
N PRO A 40 3.58 6.44 -0.64
CA PRO A 40 3.27 7.86 -0.46
C PRO A 40 2.11 8.13 -1.39
N ALA A 41 1.08 8.83 -0.91
CA ALA A 41 -0.05 9.21 -1.75
C ALA A 41 0.45 10.20 -2.81
N ASP A 42 1.26 9.69 -3.74
CA ASP A 42 1.68 10.38 -4.92
C ASP A 42 0.41 10.44 -5.75
N SER A 43 0.03 11.68 -6.03
CA SER A 43 -1.32 12.12 -6.36
C SER A 43 -1.91 11.51 -7.64
N ASN A 44 -1.24 10.56 -8.27
CA ASN A 44 -1.62 9.96 -9.54
C ASN A 44 -2.36 8.61 -9.39
N ALA A 45 -2.19 7.89 -8.27
CA ALA A 45 -2.81 6.57 -8.10
C ALA A 45 -4.29 6.62 -7.65
N GLN A 46 -4.70 7.68 -6.96
CA GLN A 46 -6.11 7.87 -6.60
C GLN A 46 -7.02 7.95 -7.83
N TYR A 47 -6.52 8.50 -8.95
CA TYR A 47 -7.27 8.58 -10.20
C TYR A 47 -7.57 7.22 -10.82
N GLN A 48 -6.61 6.28 -10.76
CA GLN A 48 -6.81 4.93 -11.29
C GLN A 48 -7.81 4.14 -10.45
N VAL A 49 -7.75 4.29 -9.13
CA VAL A 49 -8.73 3.68 -8.20
C VAL A 49 -10.12 4.27 -8.43
N TYR A 50 -10.25 5.60 -8.56
CA TYR A 50 -11.53 6.24 -8.83
C TYR A 50 -12.12 5.85 -10.19
N LEU A 51 -11.29 5.69 -11.23
CA LEU A 51 -11.72 5.21 -12.55
C LEU A 51 -12.22 3.75 -12.49
N LEU A 52 -11.56 2.92 -11.66
CA LEU A 52 -11.98 1.54 -11.39
C LEU A 52 -13.30 1.49 -10.59
N GLU A 53 -13.45 2.39 -9.60
CA GLU A 53 -14.60 2.42 -8.67
C GLU A 53 -15.84 3.08 -9.27
N SER A 54 -15.69 4.16 -10.03
CA SER A 54 -16.81 4.80 -10.76
C SER A 54 -17.23 4.01 -12.01
N GLY A 55 -16.34 3.13 -12.48
CA GLY A 55 -16.64 1.99 -13.33
C GLY A 55 -17.18 2.31 -14.74
N PRO A 56 -17.38 1.27 -15.56
CA PRO A 56 -17.88 1.38 -16.94
C PRO A 56 -19.23 2.10 -17.06
N LEU A 57 -20.03 2.10 -16.00
CA LEU A 57 -21.34 2.75 -15.92
C LEU A 57 -21.25 4.28 -16.01
N SER A 58 -20.22 4.91 -15.44
CA SER A 58 -20.05 6.36 -15.53
C SER A 58 -19.70 6.79 -16.96
N ILE A 59 -18.82 6.04 -17.63
CA ILE A 59 -18.47 6.21 -19.04
C ILE A 59 -19.69 5.99 -19.94
N LEU A 60 -20.47 4.93 -19.69
CA LEU A 60 -21.70 4.66 -20.43
C LEU A 60 -22.71 5.81 -20.30
N THR A 61 -22.86 6.35 -19.09
CA THR A 61 -23.81 7.44 -18.82
C THR A 61 -23.41 8.73 -19.55
N LEU A 62 -22.12 9.07 -19.53
CA LEU A 62 -21.59 10.21 -20.30
C LEU A 62 -21.78 10.02 -21.80
N PHE A 63 -21.56 8.80 -22.30
CA PHE A 63 -21.73 8.46 -23.70
C PHE A 63 -23.20 8.57 -24.15
N VAL A 64 -24.14 8.12 -23.32
CA VAL A 64 -25.59 8.29 -23.57
C VAL A 64 -25.98 9.77 -23.60
N PHE A 65 -25.49 10.58 -22.65
CA PHE A 65 -25.73 12.03 -22.65
C PHE A 65 -25.18 12.71 -23.90
N PHE A 66 -23.99 12.31 -24.34
CA PHE A 66 -23.39 12.81 -25.58
C PHE A 66 -24.22 12.48 -26.82
N ILE A 67 -24.70 11.23 -26.93
CA ILE A 67 -25.60 10.81 -28.03
C ILE A 67 -26.90 11.63 -27.99
N PHE A 68 -27.50 11.84 -26.83
CA PHE A 68 -28.71 12.66 -26.70
C PHE A 68 -28.50 14.10 -27.17
N MET A 69 -27.35 14.71 -26.83
CA MET A 69 -26.99 16.04 -27.32
C MET A 69 -26.83 16.07 -28.84
N LEU A 70 -26.16 15.07 -29.43
CA LEU A 70 -25.98 14.97 -30.88
C LEU A 70 -27.32 14.77 -31.61
N VAL A 71 -28.20 13.90 -31.11
CA VAL A 71 -29.54 13.67 -31.69
C VAL A 71 -30.39 14.94 -31.60
N HIS A 72 -30.31 15.68 -30.50
CA HIS A 72 -31.05 16.93 -30.34
C HIS A 72 -30.51 18.04 -31.24
N ALA A 73 -29.19 18.13 -31.41
CA ALA A 73 -28.55 19.04 -32.35
C ALA A 73 -28.89 18.69 -33.80
N TRP A 74 -28.99 17.40 -34.13
CA TRP A 74 -29.32 16.95 -35.49
C TRP A 74 -30.79 17.17 -35.86
N LYS A 75 -31.72 16.99 -34.91
CA LYS A 75 -33.15 17.25 -35.14
C LYS A 75 -33.51 18.74 -35.30
N LYS A 76 -32.72 19.64 -34.73
CA LYS A 76 -32.84 21.08 -34.99
C LYS A 76 -31.88 21.44 -36.11
N GLU A 77 -32.34 21.28 -37.36
CA GLU A 77 -31.64 21.63 -38.62
C GLU A 77 -30.42 22.54 -38.39
N ALA A 78 -29.28 21.90 -38.14
CA ALA A 78 -28.05 22.57 -37.77
C ALA A 78 -27.35 23.06 -39.04
N THR A 79 -27.85 24.15 -39.62
CA THR A 79 -27.17 24.88 -40.69
C THR A 79 -26.21 25.95 -40.16
N ASN A 80 -26.13 26.14 -38.84
CA ASN A 80 -25.27 27.14 -38.24
C ASN A 80 -24.03 26.49 -37.61
N GLU A 81 -22.93 26.48 -38.35
CA GLU A 81 -21.62 25.96 -37.92
C GLU A 81 -21.16 26.52 -36.57
N LYS A 82 -21.57 27.76 -36.25
CA LYS A 82 -21.27 28.40 -34.96
C LYS A 82 -21.94 27.71 -33.78
N PHE A 83 -23.11 27.11 -33.98
CA PHE A 83 -23.83 26.38 -32.94
C PHE A 83 -23.17 25.02 -32.65
N LEU A 84 -22.70 24.34 -33.71
CA LEU A 84 -21.94 23.09 -33.59
C LEU A 84 -20.59 23.31 -32.88
N ALA A 85 -19.88 24.40 -33.23
CA ALA A 85 -18.64 24.78 -32.55
C ALA A 85 -18.89 25.09 -31.06
N LEU A 86 -19.99 25.78 -30.73
CA LEU A 86 -20.35 26.08 -29.34
C LEU A 86 -20.65 24.81 -28.53
N ILE A 87 -21.36 23.83 -29.12
CA ILE A 87 -21.63 22.54 -28.47
C ILE A 87 -20.32 21.77 -28.23
N LEU A 88 -19.40 21.78 -29.19
CA LEU A 88 -18.11 21.12 -29.05
C LEU A 88 -17.26 21.73 -27.92
N VAL A 89 -17.21 23.06 -27.85
CA VAL A 89 -16.51 23.79 -26.78
C VAL A 89 -17.16 23.53 -25.42
N LEU A 90 -18.49 23.50 -25.34
CA LEU A 90 -19.21 23.17 -24.11
C LEU A 90 -18.99 21.72 -23.68
N ALA A 91 -18.93 20.76 -24.63
CA ALA A 91 -18.65 19.37 -24.34
C ALA A 91 -17.20 19.16 -23.85
N LEU A 92 -16.23 19.86 -24.42
CA LEU A 92 -14.83 19.84 -23.98
C LEU A 92 -14.66 20.51 -22.61
N ALA A 93 -15.30 21.65 -22.38
CA ALA A 93 -15.31 22.33 -21.09
C ALA A 93 -16.00 21.47 -20.02
N MET A 94 -17.14 20.85 -20.35
CA MET A 94 -17.83 19.91 -19.48
C MET A 94 -16.94 18.71 -19.16
N THR A 95 -16.24 18.11 -20.13
CA THR A 95 -15.31 16.99 -19.89
C THR A 95 -14.14 17.39 -18.99
N GLY A 96 -13.60 18.60 -19.16
CA GLY A 96 -12.55 19.16 -18.29
C GLY A 96 -13.05 19.40 -16.86
N ILE A 97 -14.25 19.99 -16.72
CA ILE A 97 -14.91 20.23 -15.44
C ILE A 97 -15.33 18.90 -14.79
N PHE A 98 -15.77 17.91 -15.57
CA PHE A 98 -16.11 16.57 -15.09
C PHE A 98 -14.88 15.89 -14.51
N SER A 99 -13.75 15.93 -15.23
CA SER A 99 -12.49 15.31 -14.81
C SER A 99 -11.95 15.91 -13.50
N VAL A 100 -12.14 17.22 -13.30
CA VAL A 100 -11.69 17.92 -12.09
C VAL A 100 -12.68 17.78 -10.93
N ILE A 101 -13.99 17.85 -11.16
CA ILE A 101 -15.00 17.91 -10.09
C ILE A 101 -15.48 16.50 -9.67
N PHE A 102 -15.49 15.49 -10.57
CA PHE A 102 -15.79 14.11 -10.15
C PHE A 102 -14.69 13.46 -9.34
N SER A 103 -13.44 13.96 -9.44
CA SER A 103 -12.35 13.56 -8.54
C SER A 103 -12.67 13.84 -7.06
N LYS A 104 -13.71 14.64 -6.77
CA LYS A 104 -14.17 14.99 -5.42
C LYS A 104 -15.68 14.82 -5.21
N GLY A 105 -16.40 14.15 -6.11
CA GLY A 105 -17.82 13.77 -5.92
C GLY A 105 -18.88 14.89 -6.04
N ILE A 106 -18.52 16.13 -6.37
CA ILE A 106 -19.46 17.28 -6.46
C ILE A 106 -20.04 17.47 -7.87
N GLY A 107 -19.44 16.81 -8.89
CA GLY A 107 -19.70 17.11 -10.31
C GLY A 107 -21.11 16.78 -10.78
N ILE A 108 -21.74 15.75 -10.20
CA ILE A 108 -23.13 15.37 -10.52
C ILE A 108 -24.09 16.51 -10.19
N PHE A 109 -23.89 17.17 -9.04
CA PHE A 109 -24.78 18.23 -8.56
C PHE A 109 -24.61 19.53 -9.36
N ALA A 110 -23.37 19.90 -9.68
CA ALA A 110 -23.10 21.07 -10.52
C ALA A 110 -23.65 20.89 -11.95
N GLY A 111 -23.48 19.69 -12.53
CA GLY A 111 -24.02 19.34 -13.83
C GLY A 111 -25.55 19.37 -13.86
N ALA A 112 -26.21 18.81 -12.83
CA ALA A 112 -27.66 18.87 -12.69
C ALA A 112 -28.18 20.31 -12.56
N LEU A 113 -27.51 21.14 -11.77
CA LEU A 113 -27.88 22.56 -11.57
C LEU A 113 -27.74 23.37 -12.87
N LEU A 114 -26.66 23.15 -13.63
CA LEU A 114 -26.43 23.85 -14.90
C LEU A 114 -27.38 23.37 -16.01
N ALA A 115 -27.67 22.06 -16.08
CA ALA A 115 -28.64 21.50 -17.02
C ALA A 115 -30.05 22.04 -16.76
N LEU A 116 -30.42 22.18 -15.48
CA LEU A 116 -31.62 22.85 -15.04
C LEU A 116 -31.61 24.31 -15.58
N ILE A 117 -30.55 25.09 -15.31
CA ILE A 117 -30.51 26.54 -15.63
C ILE A 117 -30.53 26.82 -17.15
N SER A 118 -30.06 25.89 -17.97
CA SER A 118 -29.88 26.07 -19.41
C SER A 118 -31.17 25.98 -20.25
N THR A 119 -32.32 25.59 -19.69
CA THR A 119 -33.54 25.39 -20.48
C THR A 119 -34.41 26.65 -20.49
N LYS A 120 -34.47 27.33 -21.64
CA LYS A 120 -34.90 28.74 -21.73
C LYS A 120 -36.37 29.00 -22.14
N LYS A 121 -37.26 28.00 -22.11
CA LYS A 121 -38.72 28.22 -22.25
C LYS A 121 -39.49 27.14 -21.51
N PHE A 122 -40.02 27.50 -20.35
CA PHE A 122 -40.85 26.63 -19.52
C PHE A 122 -42.33 26.98 -19.65
N SER A 123 -43.16 25.95 -19.73
CA SER A 123 -44.62 26.07 -19.62
C SER A 123 -45.02 26.42 -18.18
N GLN A 124 -46.23 26.93 -17.99
CA GLN A 124 -46.69 27.50 -16.72
C GLN A 124 -46.69 26.49 -15.54
N ASN A 125 -46.79 25.19 -15.83
CA ASN A 125 -46.76 24.11 -14.84
C ASN A 125 -45.33 23.72 -14.40
N GLU A 126 -44.31 24.02 -15.22
CA GLU A 126 -42.92 23.66 -14.92
C GLU A 126 -42.23 24.66 -13.98
N LYS A 127 -42.86 25.82 -13.73
CA LYS A 127 -42.38 26.84 -12.79
C LYS A 127 -42.38 26.38 -11.32
N VAL A 128 -43.20 25.39 -10.97
CA VAL A 128 -43.31 24.87 -9.58
C VAL A 128 -42.40 23.66 -9.37
N LEU A 129 -42.24 22.82 -10.39
CA LEU A 129 -41.42 21.59 -10.29
C LEU A 129 -39.94 21.92 -10.08
N TYR A 130 -39.48 22.99 -10.71
CA TYR A 130 -38.09 23.39 -10.72
C TYR A 130 -37.54 23.91 -9.37
N PRO A 131 -38.22 24.82 -8.64
CA PRO A 131 -37.81 25.19 -7.28
C PRO A 131 -37.85 23.98 -6.34
N LEU A 132 -38.75 23.02 -6.56
CA LEU A 132 -38.78 21.77 -5.81
C LEU A 132 -37.56 20.88 -6.10
N CYS A 133 -37.17 20.72 -7.37
CA CYS A 133 -35.98 19.95 -7.75
C CYS A 133 -34.68 20.60 -7.26
N THR A 134 -34.58 21.93 -7.32
CA THR A 134 -33.41 22.66 -6.81
C THR A 134 -33.34 22.64 -5.27
N LEU A 135 -34.47 22.74 -4.58
CA LEU A 135 -34.55 22.54 -3.14
C LEU A 135 -34.13 21.11 -2.75
N PHE A 136 -34.63 20.09 -3.46
CA PHE A 136 -34.28 18.70 -3.22
C PHE A 136 -32.79 18.42 -3.45
N ALA A 137 -32.22 18.94 -4.55
CA ALA A 137 -30.79 18.83 -4.84
C ALA A 137 -29.92 19.53 -3.77
N SER A 138 -30.35 20.71 -3.31
CA SER A 138 -29.66 21.45 -2.24
C SER A 138 -29.75 20.73 -0.90
N LEU A 139 -30.89 20.11 -0.57
CA LEU A 139 -31.07 19.31 0.63
C LEU A 139 -30.18 18.06 0.60
N MET A 140 -30.13 17.35 -0.53
CA MET A 140 -29.25 16.21 -0.74
C MET A 140 -27.77 16.59 -0.61
N PHE A 141 -27.36 17.73 -1.15
CA PHE A 141 -26.01 18.27 -0.97
C PHE A 141 -25.69 18.50 0.51
N PHE A 142 -26.60 19.12 1.27
CA PHE A 142 -26.39 19.38 2.69
C PHE A 142 -26.31 18.09 3.52
N VAL A 143 -27.14 17.09 3.22
CA VAL A 143 -27.10 15.76 3.86
C VAL A 143 -25.76 15.07 3.58
N LEU A 144 -25.32 15.04 2.32
CA LEU A 144 -24.03 14.43 1.95
C LEU A 144 -22.84 15.17 2.56
N PHE A 145 -22.88 16.50 2.61
CA PHE A 145 -21.84 17.31 3.23
C PHE A 145 -21.79 17.12 4.76
N ALA A 146 -22.95 17.04 5.41
CA ALA A 146 -23.06 16.80 6.84
C ALA A 146 -22.60 15.38 7.23
N THR A 147 -22.91 14.37 6.42
CA THR A 147 -22.44 12.99 6.65
C THR A 147 -20.95 12.81 6.34
N ASN A 148 -20.38 13.60 5.43
CA ASN A 148 -18.93 13.60 5.15
C ASN A 148 -18.09 14.41 6.16
N LYS A 149 -18.71 15.26 7.01
CA LYS A 149 -17.97 15.99 8.06
C LYS A 149 -17.49 15.10 9.20
N GLY A 150 -17.96 13.85 9.28
CA GLY A 150 -17.54 12.88 10.27
C GLY A 150 -16.26 12.15 9.86
N THR A 151 -15.21 12.30 10.67
CA THR A 151 -14.01 11.44 10.75
C THR A 151 -12.86 11.69 9.76
N TYR A 152 -12.23 12.87 9.89
CA TYR A 152 -10.79 13.05 9.62
C TYR A 152 -9.91 12.34 10.69
N THR A 153 -10.27 11.13 11.10
CA THR A 153 -9.49 10.31 12.04
C THR A 153 -9.09 9.01 11.34
N LYS A 154 -7.93 9.04 10.65
CA LYS A 154 -7.04 7.94 10.21
C LYS A 154 -7.60 6.59 9.69
N ARG A 155 -8.91 6.40 9.50
CA ARG A 155 -9.50 5.24 8.83
C ARG A 155 -10.69 5.71 8.02
N SER A 156 -10.56 5.68 6.70
CA SER A 156 -11.68 5.80 5.78
C SER A 156 -12.59 4.58 6.00
N TYR A 157 -13.63 4.73 6.80
CA TYR A 157 -14.70 3.73 6.83
C TYR A 157 -15.44 3.81 5.50
N GLN A 158 -15.51 2.68 4.78
CA GLN A 158 -16.37 2.56 3.59
C GLN A 158 -17.80 2.93 3.98
N SER A 159 -18.49 3.72 3.17
CA SER A 159 -19.87 4.11 3.47
C SER A 159 -20.73 2.86 3.59
N SER A 160 -21.66 2.86 4.55
CA SER A 160 -22.60 1.75 4.78
C SER A 160 -23.42 1.41 3.52
N TYR A 161 -23.64 2.38 2.64
CA TYR A 161 -24.25 2.18 1.33
C TYR A 161 -23.37 1.39 0.36
N ASN A 162 -22.05 1.67 0.34
CA ASN A 162 -21.13 0.95 -0.52
C ASN A 162 -20.97 -0.50 -0.06
N THR A 163 -20.93 -0.72 1.26
CA THR A 163 -20.94 -2.07 1.85
C THR A 163 -22.21 -2.84 1.50
N TRP A 164 -23.38 -2.19 1.58
CA TRP A 164 -24.66 -2.78 1.20
C TRP A 164 -24.69 -3.16 -0.29
N PHE A 165 -24.27 -2.26 -1.19
CA PHE A 165 -24.28 -2.51 -2.63
C PHE A 165 -23.35 -3.68 -3.03
N VAL A 166 -22.13 -3.71 -2.51
CA VAL A 166 -21.18 -4.80 -2.81
C VAL A 166 -21.68 -6.14 -2.27
N LYS A 167 -22.28 -6.15 -1.08
CA LYS A 167 -22.73 -7.37 -0.41
C LYS A 167 -24.03 -7.91 -0.99
N ASP A 168 -24.99 -7.06 -1.30
CA ASP A 168 -26.35 -7.51 -1.62
C ASP A 168 -26.67 -7.45 -3.12
N ILE A 169 -25.90 -6.68 -3.91
CA ILE A 169 -26.09 -6.57 -5.36
C ILE A 169 -25.01 -7.30 -6.15
N LEU A 170 -23.72 -7.11 -5.81
CA LEU A 170 -22.61 -7.73 -6.54
C LEU A 170 -22.28 -9.15 -6.06
N HIS A 171 -22.42 -9.43 -4.76
CA HIS A 171 -22.28 -10.78 -4.19
C HIS A 171 -23.58 -11.59 -4.26
N LYS A 172 -24.34 -11.50 -5.36
CA LYS A 172 -25.32 -12.55 -5.61
C LYS A 172 -24.56 -13.89 -5.67
N PRO A 173 -25.04 -14.94 -4.98
CA PRO A 173 -24.35 -16.20 -4.95
C PRO A 173 -24.19 -16.69 -6.38
N VAL A 174 -22.93 -16.80 -6.82
CA VAL A 174 -22.60 -17.40 -8.11
C VAL A 174 -23.23 -18.80 -8.10
N PRO A 175 -24.04 -19.17 -9.12
CA PRO A 175 -24.63 -20.51 -9.19
C PRO A 175 -23.54 -21.55 -9.00
N SER A 176 -23.81 -22.60 -8.22
CA SER A 176 -22.86 -23.63 -7.77
C SER A 176 -22.28 -24.52 -8.88
N VAL A 177 -22.24 -24.04 -10.12
CA VAL A 177 -21.82 -24.75 -11.34
C VAL A 177 -20.45 -24.28 -11.83
N ILE A 178 -19.64 -23.61 -10.99
CA ILE A 178 -18.22 -23.48 -11.30
C ILE A 178 -17.51 -24.74 -10.80
N LYS A 179 -17.24 -25.63 -11.77
CA LYS A 179 -16.31 -26.75 -11.65
C LYS A 179 -15.09 -26.24 -10.88
N LYS A 180 -14.83 -26.81 -9.70
CA LYS A 180 -13.72 -26.45 -8.80
C LYS A 180 -12.50 -26.12 -9.65
N LEU A 181 -12.12 -24.84 -9.72
CA LEU A 181 -10.85 -24.47 -10.34
C LEU A 181 -9.81 -25.26 -9.55
N GLU A 182 -9.18 -26.21 -10.22
CA GLU A 182 -8.07 -26.92 -9.67
C GLU A 182 -7.02 -25.84 -9.42
N ILE A 183 -6.84 -25.50 -8.15
CA ILE A 183 -5.78 -24.61 -7.74
C ILE A 183 -4.52 -25.36 -8.15
N ILE A 184 -3.93 -24.94 -9.27
CA ILE A 184 -2.55 -25.25 -9.58
C ILE A 184 -1.79 -24.72 -8.37
N ARG A 185 -1.46 -25.61 -7.44
CA ARG A 185 -0.44 -25.32 -6.46
C ARG A 185 0.79 -25.17 -7.32
N PHE A 186 1.26 -23.93 -7.43
CA PHE A 186 2.68 -23.75 -7.61
C PHE A 186 3.27 -24.44 -6.39
N ASP A 187 3.69 -25.70 -6.56
CA ASP A 187 4.72 -26.27 -5.72
C ASP A 187 5.86 -25.26 -5.86
N THR A 188 5.89 -24.31 -4.92
CA THR A 188 7.07 -23.54 -4.59
C THR A 188 8.17 -24.57 -4.58
N LEU A 189 9.09 -24.49 -5.54
CA LEU A 189 10.28 -25.31 -5.60
C LEU A 189 10.83 -25.41 -4.17
N ASP A 190 10.57 -26.58 -3.58
CA ASP A 190 10.75 -26.88 -2.16
C ASP A 190 12.23 -27.04 -1.90
N THR A 191 12.91 -25.91 -1.86
CA THR A 191 14.05 -25.74 -1.00
C THR A 191 14.01 -24.28 -0.61
N PRO A 192 13.48 -23.90 0.57
CA PRO A 192 13.74 -22.57 1.08
C PRO A 192 15.25 -22.39 0.99
N SER A 193 15.71 -21.40 0.22
CA SER A 193 17.10 -20.99 0.27
C SER A 193 17.43 -20.88 1.75
N LYS A 194 18.39 -21.69 2.23
CA LYS A 194 18.69 -21.89 3.65
C LYS A 194 19.32 -20.61 4.20
N ARG A 195 18.49 -19.58 4.32
CA ARG A 195 18.87 -18.25 4.76
C ARG A 195 19.21 -18.36 6.23
N ILE A 196 20.39 -17.91 6.58
CA ILE A 196 20.81 -17.79 7.97
C ILE A 196 20.36 -16.40 8.40
N ILE A 197 19.44 -16.31 9.36
CA ILE A 197 18.96 -15.04 9.93
C ILE A 197 19.36 -15.01 11.40
N ILE A 198 19.94 -13.89 11.82
CA ILE A 198 20.41 -13.65 13.18
C ILE A 198 19.80 -12.33 13.65
N GLU A 199 19.07 -12.39 14.77
CA GLU A 199 18.49 -11.20 15.40
C GLU A 199 19.59 -10.35 16.02
N ALA A 200 19.59 -9.04 15.77
CA ALA A 200 20.69 -8.18 16.20
C ALA A 200 20.77 -8.06 17.73
N GLU A 201 19.64 -8.16 18.44
CA GLU A 201 19.61 -8.17 19.90
C GLU A 201 20.14 -9.47 20.54
N SER A 202 20.47 -10.49 19.75
CA SER A 202 20.96 -11.79 20.23
C SER A 202 22.48 -11.87 20.40
N ALA A 203 23.18 -10.74 20.32
CA ALA A 203 24.64 -10.67 20.42
C ALA A 203 25.17 -11.39 21.66
N THR A 204 26.23 -12.19 21.49
CA THR A 204 26.89 -12.89 22.60
C THR A 204 27.75 -11.93 23.42
N SER A 205 28.28 -10.89 22.78
CA SER A 205 29.06 -9.83 23.41
C SER A 205 28.76 -8.49 22.73
N ILE A 206 28.62 -7.44 23.55
CA ILE A 206 28.42 -6.06 23.07
C ILE A 206 29.46 -5.17 23.75
N VAL A 207 30.30 -4.54 22.93
CA VAL A 207 31.21 -3.48 23.34
C VAL A 207 30.56 -2.14 22.97
N PRO A 208 30.39 -1.20 23.92
CA PRO A 208 29.86 0.13 23.64
C PRO A 208 30.60 0.81 22.48
N HIS A 209 29.92 1.57 21.61
CA HIS A 209 28.64 2.23 21.87
C HIS A 209 27.38 1.52 21.40
N PHE A 210 27.47 0.28 20.92
CA PHE A 210 26.26 -0.49 20.66
C PHE A 210 25.46 -0.71 21.95
N GLN A 211 24.14 -0.61 21.83
CA GLN A 211 23.19 -0.88 22.90
C GLN A 211 21.93 -1.56 22.34
N ILE A 212 21.29 -2.39 23.14
CA ILE A 212 19.99 -2.96 22.77
C ILE A 212 18.90 -2.02 23.28
N VAL A 213 18.04 -1.56 22.37
CA VAL A 213 16.93 -0.67 22.72
C VAL A 213 15.60 -1.22 22.22
N PRO A 214 14.47 -0.91 22.90
CA PRO A 214 13.15 -1.21 22.38
C PRO A 214 12.90 -0.47 21.06
N ALA A 215 12.26 -1.14 20.11
CA ALA A 215 11.84 -0.56 18.83
C ALA A 215 10.50 -1.15 18.40
N ASN A 216 9.71 -0.36 17.67
CA ASN A 216 8.48 -0.84 17.04
C ASN A 216 8.76 -1.20 15.57
N ASN A 217 7.93 -2.08 15.00
CA ASN A 217 8.03 -2.55 13.60
C ASN A 217 9.29 -3.37 13.28
N THR A 218 9.83 -4.05 14.29
CA THR A 218 11.03 -4.92 14.23
C THR A 218 10.64 -6.35 14.61
N SER A 219 11.44 -7.35 14.23
CA SER A 219 11.11 -8.78 14.44
C SER A 219 10.91 -9.12 15.92
N GLY A 220 11.76 -8.60 16.81
CA GLY A 220 11.77 -8.88 18.25
C GLY A 220 11.32 -7.72 19.16
N ASN A 221 10.79 -6.63 18.60
CA ASN A 221 10.54 -5.35 19.28
C ASN A 221 11.77 -4.73 19.98
N ARG A 222 12.96 -5.18 19.57
CA ARG A 222 14.26 -4.69 20.02
C ARG A 222 15.17 -4.57 18.81
N VAL A 223 16.21 -3.75 18.94
CA VAL A 223 17.22 -3.54 17.92
C VAL A 223 18.56 -3.32 18.58
N LEU A 224 19.63 -3.58 17.84
CA LEU A 224 20.96 -3.09 18.16
C LEU A 224 21.10 -1.67 17.60
N GLU A 225 21.38 -0.69 18.45
CA GLU A 225 21.52 0.72 18.10
C GLU A 225 22.94 1.20 18.41
N ALA A 226 23.54 1.94 17.47
CA ALA A 226 24.67 2.82 17.75
C ALA A 226 24.12 4.25 17.89
N PRO A 227 24.03 4.82 19.10
CA PRO A 227 23.36 6.10 19.32
C PRO A 227 24.14 7.27 18.71
N ASN A 228 23.40 8.31 18.28
CA ASN A 228 23.98 9.58 17.83
C ASN A 228 24.95 10.17 18.87
N ASP A 229 25.96 10.88 18.37
CA ASP A 229 26.91 11.69 19.14
C ASP A 229 27.76 10.88 20.14
N ARG A 230 27.89 9.57 19.91
CA ARG A 230 28.72 8.66 20.74
C ARG A 230 30.07 8.33 20.13
N GLY A 231 30.34 8.77 18.91
CA GLY A 231 31.60 8.56 18.22
C GLY A 231 31.53 7.45 17.18
N LYS A 232 32.17 7.71 16.04
CA LYS A 232 32.19 6.86 14.85
C LYS A 232 33.27 5.79 14.97
N GLY A 233 33.00 4.57 14.50
CA GLY A 233 33.97 3.48 14.51
C GLY A 233 34.27 2.87 15.89
N VAL A 234 33.49 3.20 16.93
CA VAL A 234 33.74 2.75 18.30
C VAL A 234 32.65 1.77 18.75
N GLY A 235 33.10 0.59 19.19
CA GLY A 235 32.23 -0.48 19.65
C GLY A 235 32.13 -1.62 18.64
N ARG A 236 31.55 -2.73 19.10
CA ARG A 236 31.28 -3.90 18.26
C ARG A 236 30.27 -4.82 18.93
N ALA A 237 29.57 -5.61 18.14
CA ALA A 237 28.72 -6.69 18.62
C ALA A 237 29.15 -8.00 17.97
N GLU A 238 29.30 -9.05 18.76
CA GLU A 238 29.79 -10.35 18.33
C GLU A 238 28.67 -11.41 18.38
N TYR A 239 28.73 -12.34 17.44
CA TYR A 239 27.75 -13.41 17.26
C TYR A 239 28.47 -14.69 16.87
N GLU A 240 27.91 -15.83 17.28
CA GLU A 240 28.32 -17.13 16.77
C GLU A 240 27.37 -17.57 15.67
N ILE A 241 27.92 -17.96 14.51
CA ILE A 241 27.15 -18.40 13.35
C ILE A 241 27.62 -19.78 12.91
N ASP A 242 26.71 -20.61 12.40
CA ASP A 242 27.02 -21.91 11.81
C ASP A 242 26.67 -21.90 10.31
N VAL A 243 27.71 -21.98 9.48
CA VAL A 243 27.60 -22.01 8.02
C VAL A 243 27.45 -23.48 7.60
N PRO A 244 26.32 -23.90 7.02
CA PRO A 244 26.00 -25.31 6.84
C PRO A 244 26.81 -25.98 5.72
N GLU A 245 27.24 -25.20 4.71
CA GLU A 245 27.84 -25.67 3.47
C GLU A 245 28.90 -24.68 2.97
N ASP A 246 29.94 -25.19 2.32
CA ASP A 246 30.90 -24.35 1.60
C ASP A 246 30.18 -23.62 0.45
N GLY A 247 30.45 -22.34 0.24
CA GLY A 247 29.87 -21.62 -0.89
C GLY A 247 30.06 -20.11 -0.84
N ASP A 248 29.51 -19.46 -1.85
CA ASP A 248 29.39 -18.00 -1.89
C ASP A 248 28.07 -17.58 -1.25
N TYR A 249 28.13 -16.54 -0.41
CA TYR A 249 26.97 -16.04 0.32
C TYR A 249 26.82 -14.53 0.10
N THR A 250 25.59 -14.07 -0.09
CA THR A 250 25.24 -12.65 0.00
C THR A 250 24.96 -12.32 1.46
N LEU A 251 25.70 -11.34 2.00
CA LEU A 251 25.40 -10.74 3.29
C LEU A 251 24.22 -9.80 3.15
N PHE A 252 23.31 -9.80 4.13
CA PHE A 252 22.23 -8.83 4.19
C PHE A 252 21.98 -8.36 5.62
N ALA A 253 21.38 -7.19 5.76
CA ALA A 253 20.93 -6.66 7.03
C ALA A 253 19.66 -5.83 6.86
N ARG A 254 18.75 -5.90 7.83
CA ARG A 254 17.63 -4.96 7.97
C ARG A 254 18.04 -3.85 8.93
N VAL A 255 18.09 -2.64 8.39
CA VAL A 255 18.71 -1.47 9.03
C VAL A 255 17.82 -0.24 8.94
N TRP A 256 18.10 0.72 9.80
CA TRP A 256 17.55 2.07 9.77
C TRP A 256 18.69 3.07 9.93
N TRP A 257 18.76 4.01 9.00
CA TRP A 257 19.72 5.11 8.98
C TRP A 257 19.03 6.40 9.42
N GLU A 258 19.65 7.15 10.34
CA GLU A 258 19.08 8.42 10.80
C GLU A 258 19.19 9.51 9.72
N ASP A 259 20.37 9.65 9.09
CA ASP A 259 20.67 10.66 8.07
C ASP A 259 21.85 10.26 7.15
N GLY A 260 22.30 11.20 6.31
CA GLY A 260 23.38 11.02 5.33
C GLY A 260 24.79 10.86 5.94
N CYS A 261 24.96 11.08 7.24
CA CYS A 261 26.19 10.82 7.99
C CYS A 261 26.09 9.54 8.83
N SER A 262 24.94 8.86 8.81
CA SER A 262 24.59 7.69 9.63
C SER A 262 24.09 6.53 8.77
N ASN A 263 24.87 6.14 7.75
CA ASN A 263 24.37 5.30 6.66
C ASN A 263 25.27 4.13 6.27
N SER A 264 26.14 3.68 7.17
CA SER A 264 26.98 2.53 6.91
C SER A 264 27.20 1.63 8.13
N LEU A 265 27.30 0.33 7.84
CA LEU A 265 27.55 -0.75 8.80
C LEU A 265 28.64 -1.65 8.24
N ALA A 266 29.65 -1.98 9.04
CA ALA A 266 30.66 -2.95 8.66
C ALA A 266 30.44 -4.29 9.35
N ILE A 267 30.60 -5.37 8.59
CA ILE A 267 30.43 -6.75 9.04
C ILE A 267 31.71 -7.54 8.72
N GLU A 268 32.19 -8.30 9.69
CA GLU A 268 33.36 -9.17 9.57
C GLU A 268 32.98 -10.60 9.96
N ILE A 269 33.45 -11.60 9.22
CA ILE A 269 33.14 -13.02 9.50
C ILE A 269 34.44 -13.81 9.48
N GLY A 270 34.90 -14.26 10.65
CA GLY A 270 36.19 -14.96 10.78
C GLY A 270 37.33 -14.17 10.12
N ASP A 271 38.04 -14.81 9.20
CA ASP A 271 39.18 -14.21 8.47
C ASP A 271 38.79 -13.57 7.13
N VAL A 272 37.49 -13.44 6.82
CA VAL A 272 37.03 -12.81 5.58
C VAL A 272 37.19 -11.29 5.66
N PRO A 273 37.61 -10.62 4.56
CA PRO A 273 37.65 -9.16 4.53
C PRO A 273 36.33 -8.52 4.95
N LYS A 274 36.43 -7.48 5.78
CA LYS A 274 35.31 -6.69 6.27
C LYS A 274 34.45 -6.17 5.11
N VAL A 275 33.14 -6.42 5.20
CA VAL A 275 32.13 -6.01 4.22
C VAL A 275 31.39 -4.78 4.74
N LEU A 276 31.32 -3.75 3.90
CA LEU A 276 30.57 -2.52 4.19
C LEU A 276 29.19 -2.60 3.54
N LEU A 277 28.14 -2.41 4.33
CA LEU A 277 26.76 -2.26 3.87
C LEU A 277 26.34 -0.79 4.05
N SER A 278 25.90 -0.13 2.97
CA SER A 278 25.52 1.29 2.99
C SER A 278 24.54 1.63 1.86
N ASN A 279 23.69 2.64 2.08
CA ASN A 279 22.90 3.27 1.01
C ASN A 279 22.42 4.69 1.41
N GLU A 280 21.56 5.31 0.59
CA GLU A 280 21.09 6.70 0.76
C GLU A 280 19.62 6.81 1.16
N LEU A 281 19.09 5.79 1.82
CA LEU A 281 17.69 5.73 2.22
C LEU A 281 17.58 5.92 3.74
N PHE A 282 16.98 7.02 4.16
CA PHE A 282 16.97 7.44 5.57
C PHE A 282 15.58 7.35 6.20
N LYS A 283 15.54 7.28 7.53
CA LYS A 283 14.32 7.33 8.35
C LYS A 283 13.25 6.30 7.97
N LYS A 284 13.70 5.13 7.53
CA LYS A 284 12.87 3.97 7.23
C LYS A 284 13.65 2.67 7.42
N TRP A 285 12.93 1.62 7.82
CA TRP A 285 13.46 0.27 7.82
C TRP A 285 13.65 -0.22 6.40
N GLN A 286 14.78 -0.87 6.15
CA GLN A 286 15.12 -1.38 4.83
C GLN A 286 16.06 -2.57 4.94
N GLN A 287 15.95 -3.49 3.99
CA GLN A 287 16.95 -4.54 3.82
C GLN A 287 17.99 -4.08 2.79
N ILE A 288 19.25 -4.24 3.15
CA ILE A 288 20.39 -3.99 2.26
C ILE A 288 21.23 -5.24 2.14
N GLU A 289 21.90 -5.38 1.00
CA GLU A 289 22.68 -6.57 0.64
C GLU A 289 24.09 -6.15 0.23
N SER A 290 25.06 -7.03 0.45
CA SER A 290 26.43 -6.83 0.00
C SER A 290 26.51 -6.86 -1.53
N VAL A 291 27.23 -5.90 -2.11
CA VAL A 291 27.45 -5.84 -3.57
C VAL A 291 28.26 -7.04 -4.09
N LYS A 292 29.20 -7.53 -3.28
CA LYS A 292 30.02 -8.71 -3.59
C LYS A 292 29.69 -9.84 -2.62
N PRO A 293 29.59 -11.08 -3.11
CA PRO A 293 29.44 -12.22 -2.22
C PRO A 293 30.70 -12.43 -1.38
N VAL A 294 30.51 -13.10 -0.24
CA VAL A 294 31.58 -13.60 0.61
C VAL A 294 31.70 -15.12 0.43
N GLN A 295 32.91 -15.60 0.22
CA GLN A 295 33.18 -17.03 0.15
C GLN A 295 33.38 -17.56 1.56
N LEU A 296 32.56 -18.53 1.97
CA LEU A 296 32.61 -19.14 3.30
C LEU A 296 32.79 -20.65 3.20
N LYS A 297 33.51 -21.20 4.17
CA LYS A 297 33.58 -22.64 4.40
C LYS A 297 32.46 -23.07 5.34
N LYS A 298 32.06 -24.33 5.27
CA LYS A 298 31.20 -24.95 6.26
C LYS A 298 31.88 -24.91 7.62
N GLY A 299 31.15 -24.48 8.66
CA GLY A 299 31.63 -24.49 10.03
C GLY A 299 31.14 -23.30 10.84
N LYS A 300 31.66 -23.21 12.06
CA LYS A 300 31.34 -22.13 12.99
C LYS A 300 32.25 -20.94 12.79
N PHE A 301 31.69 -19.75 12.77
CA PHE A 301 32.42 -18.49 12.68
C PHE A 301 31.96 -17.51 13.75
N THR A 302 32.86 -16.62 14.13
CA THR A 302 32.50 -15.39 14.82
C THR A 302 32.17 -14.33 13.78
N LEU A 303 30.97 -13.78 13.86
CA LEU A 303 30.55 -12.62 13.09
C LEU A 303 30.60 -11.39 13.99
N THR A 304 31.24 -10.33 13.52
CA THR A 304 31.39 -9.07 14.25
C THR A 304 30.79 -7.92 13.47
N LEU A 305 29.89 -7.18 14.10
CA LEU A 305 29.36 -5.92 13.60
C LEU A 305 30.18 -4.76 14.14
N TYR A 306 30.49 -3.79 13.29
CA TYR A 306 31.18 -2.56 13.65
C TYR A 306 30.32 -1.34 13.23
N PRO A 307 30.01 -0.43 14.16
CA PRO A 307 29.32 0.80 13.82
C PRO A 307 30.33 1.76 13.18
N VAL A 308 30.35 1.79 11.85
CA VAL A 308 31.20 2.74 11.12
C VAL A 308 30.74 4.17 11.43
N GLU A 309 29.42 4.35 11.49
CA GLU A 309 28.75 5.59 11.85
C GLU A 309 27.93 5.43 13.15
N ASP A 310 27.59 6.54 13.77
CA ASP A 310 26.53 6.63 14.77
C ASP A 310 25.15 6.81 14.11
N GLY A 311 24.08 6.79 14.90
CA GLY A 311 22.71 7.01 14.38
C GLY A 311 22.15 5.85 13.57
N ILE A 312 22.67 4.64 13.78
CA ILE A 312 22.24 3.45 13.05
C ILE A 312 21.50 2.48 13.97
N LYS A 313 20.47 1.82 13.43
CA LYS A 313 19.77 0.72 14.10
C LYS A 313 19.73 -0.51 13.20
N ILE A 314 19.84 -1.67 13.81
CA ILE A 314 19.94 -2.97 13.14
C ILE A 314 18.89 -3.89 13.79
N ASP A 315 18.00 -4.43 12.96
CA ASP A 315 16.96 -5.37 13.38
C ASP A 315 17.48 -6.81 13.32
N TYR A 316 17.82 -7.26 12.12
CA TYR A 316 18.45 -8.56 11.89
C TYR A 316 19.47 -8.49 10.77
N PHE A 317 20.32 -9.49 10.66
CA PHE A 317 21.27 -9.67 9.57
C PHE A 317 21.46 -11.14 9.26
N GLY A 318 22.18 -11.45 8.19
CA GLY A 318 22.29 -12.83 7.79
C GLY A 318 23.03 -13.09 6.49
N LEU A 319 22.93 -14.34 6.06
CA LEU A 319 23.57 -14.88 4.85
C LEU A 319 22.52 -15.54 3.95
N ILE A 320 22.60 -15.27 2.66
CA ILE A 320 21.82 -15.94 1.61
C ILE A 320 22.81 -16.75 0.77
N PRO A 321 22.71 -18.09 0.71
CA PRO A 321 23.57 -18.89 -0.16
C PRO A 321 23.29 -18.56 -1.64
N LEU A 322 24.36 -18.32 -2.40
CA LEU A 322 24.32 -18.30 -3.86
C LEU A 322 24.43 -19.74 -4.37
N LYS A 323 23.53 -20.11 -5.27
CA LYS A 323 23.48 -21.46 -5.87
C LYS A 323 24.70 -21.75 -6.73
#